data_AF-A0A7H2BF63-F1
#
_entry.id   AF-A0A7H2BF63-F1
#
_cell.length_a   1.000
_cell.length_b   1.000
_cell.length_c   1.000
_cell.angle_alpha   90.00
_cell.angle_beta   90.00
_cell.angle_gamma   90.00
#
_symmetry.space_group_name_H-M   'P 1'
#
loop_
_entity.id
_entity.type
_entity.pdbx_description
1 polymer ?
#
loop_
_entity_poly.entity_id
_entity_poly.type
_entity_poly.pdbx_seq_one_letter_code
_entity_poly.pdbx_strand_id
1 'polypeptide(L)' 'MPNNELINVLERHIKDPMGLEKIVSQPETDLFTVGLDSMSAFALIDDLEEIGISVEFTDLLANPTAQYLDSQLRE' A
#
# COMPACT_ATOMS: atom_id res chain seq x y z
N MET A 1 3.18 0.28 13.34
CA MET A 1 1.83 0.14 12.76
C MET A 1 1.80 1.14 11.63
N PRO A 2 1.34 0.74 10.43
CA PRO A 2 1.30 1.63 9.27
C PRO A 2 0.52 2.91 9.60
N ASN A 3 0.98 4.05 9.05
CA ASN A 3 0.34 5.34 9.26
C ASN A 3 -1.14 5.31 8.83
N ASN A 4 -2.01 6.05 9.54
CA ASN A 4 -3.44 6.11 9.22
C ASN A 4 -3.69 6.62 7.78
N GLU A 5 -2.85 7.53 7.27
CA GLU A 5 -2.97 8.02 5.89
C GLU A 5 -2.71 6.93 4.86
N LEU A 6 -1.69 6.09 5.09
CA LEU A 6 -1.39 4.94 4.24
C LEU A 6 -2.56 3.96 4.21
N ILE A 7 -3.17 3.66 5.37
CA ILE A 7 -4.34 2.77 5.43
C ILE A 7 -5.54 3.36 4.67
N ASN A 8 -5.80 4.66 4.81
CA ASN A 8 -6.88 5.32 4.08
C ASN A 8 -6.68 5.28 2.56
N VAL A 9 -5.44 5.41 2.10
CA VAL A 9 -5.09 5.28 0.68
C VAL A 9 -5.28 3.83 0.22
N LEU A 10 -4.75 2.85 0.96
CA LEU A 10 -4.92 1.43 0.65
C LEU A 10 -6.40 1.01 0.60
N GLU A 11 -7.25 1.56 1.47
CA GLU A 11 -8.69 1.27 1.49
C GLU A 11 -9.42 1.65 0.20
N ARG A 12 -8.93 2.68 -0.52
CA ARG A 12 -9.52 3.09 -1.80
C ARG A 12 -9.21 2.11 -2.94
N HIS A 13 -8.09 1.40 -2.84
CA HIS A 13 -7.58 0.52 -3.89
C HIS A 13 -7.85 -0.95 -3.60
N ILE A 14 -7.97 -1.34 -2.33
CA ILE A 14 -8.20 -2.72 -1.90
C ILE A 14 -9.68 -2.94 -1.66
N LYS A 15 -10.32 -3.65 -2.59
CA LYS A 15 -11.77 -3.92 -2.56
C LYS A 15 -12.16 -5.01 -1.56
N ASP A 16 -11.21 -5.79 -1.07
CA ASP A 16 -11.45 -6.84 -0.09
C ASP A 16 -11.30 -6.29 1.34
N PRO A 17 -12.38 -6.19 2.13
CA PRO A 17 -12.32 -5.74 3.52
C PRO A 17 -11.48 -6.68 4.41
N MET A 18 -11.42 -7.99 4.10
CA MET A 18 -10.54 -8.91 4.83
C MET A 18 -9.07 -8.69 4.49
N GLY A 19 -8.80 -8.20 3.27
CA GLY A 19 -7.48 -7.81 2.82
C GLY A 19 -6.90 -6.66 3.66
N LEU A 20 -7.69 -5.61 3.87
CA LEU A 20 -7.31 -4.47 4.71
C LEU A 20 -7.02 -4.88 6.16
N GLU A 21 -7.90 -5.66 6.78
CA GLU A 21 -7.70 -6.13 8.16
C GLU A 21 -6.39 -6.94 8.29
N LYS A 22 -6.08 -7.74 7.27
CA LYS A 22 -4.85 -8.51 7.21
C LYS A 22 -3.62 -7.62 7.10
N ILE A 23 -3.64 -6.57 6.27
CA ILE A 23 -2.53 -5.61 6.15
C ILE A 23 -2.28 -4.86 7.46
N VAL A 24 -3.35 -4.45 8.14
CA VAL A 24 -3.25 -3.75 9.43
C VAL A 24 -2.64 -4.66 10.50
N SER A 25 -3.01 -5.94 10.50
CA SER A 25 -2.51 -6.94 11.46
C SER A 25 -1.13 -7.50 11.11
N GLN A 26 -0.81 -7.59 9.81
CA GLN A 26 0.41 -8.17 9.22
C GLN A 26 0.89 -7.24 8.09
N PRO A 27 1.60 -6.15 8.40
CA PRO A 27 2.02 -5.14 7.41
C PRO A 27 3.04 -5.67 6.38
N GLU A 28 3.66 -6.81 6.63
CA GLU A 28 4.47 -7.59 5.71
C GLU A 28 3.65 -8.41 4.68
N THR A 29 2.32 -8.36 4.76
CA THR A 29 1.44 -9.03 3.79
C THR A 29 1.59 -8.40 2.41
N ASP A 30 1.69 -9.28 1.41
CA ASP A 30 1.71 -8.89 0.00
C ASP A 30 0.36 -8.30 -0.42
N LEU A 31 0.37 -7.02 -0.80
CA LEU A 31 -0.78 -6.23 -1.25
C LEU A 31 -1.47 -6.87 -2.47
N PHE A 32 -0.73 -7.52 -3.37
CA PHE A 32 -1.30 -8.21 -4.53
C PHE A 32 -2.09 -9.45 -4.12
N THR A 33 -1.72 -10.11 -3.00
CA THR A 33 -2.44 -11.30 -2.51
C THR A 33 -3.79 -10.98 -1.88
N VAL A 34 -3.97 -9.74 -1.45
CA VAL A 34 -5.19 -9.24 -0.77
C VAL A 34 -6.09 -8.43 -1.71
N GLY A 35 -5.80 -8.43 -3.01
CA GLY A 35 -6.69 -7.89 -4.03
C GLY A 35 -6.22 -6.61 -4.71
N LEU A 36 -4.97 -6.17 -4.51
CA LEU A 36 -4.37 -5.13 -5.34
C LEU A 36 -4.12 -5.69 -6.75
N ASP A 37 -4.63 -5.01 -7.78
CA ASP A 37 -4.34 -5.35 -9.18
C ASP A 37 -3.31 -4.38 -9.78
N SER A 38 -2.72 -4.72 -10.94
CA SER A 38 -1.69 -3.87 -11.55
C SER A 38 -2.17 -2.45 -11.86
N MET A 39 -3.46 -2.27 -12.18
CA MET A 39 -4.02 -0.95 -12.54
C MET A 39 -4.22 -0.08 -11.30
N SER A 40 -4.72 -0.69 -10.23
CA SER A 40 -4.89 -0.08 -8.90
C SER A 40 -3.54 0.16 -8.25
N ALA A 41 -2.51 -0.64 -8.54
CA ALA A 41 -1.16 -0.40 -8.07
C ALA A 41 -0.55 0.89 -8.64
N PHE A 42 -0.78 1.20 -9.92
CA PHE A 42 -0.37 2.50 -10.48
C PHE A 42 -1.12 3.65 -9.84
N ALA A 43 -2.46 3.54 -9.72
CA ALA A 43 -3.27 4.57 -9.06
C ALA A 43 -2.91 4.74 -7.57
N LEU A 44 -2.52 3.64 -6.91
CA LEU A 44 -2.04 3.65 -5.55
C LEU A 44 -0.74 4.45 -5.43
N ILE A 45 0.21 4.24 -6.33
CA ILE A 45 1.49 4.99 -6.33
C ILE A 45 1.24 6.49 -6.48
N ASP A 46 0.34 6.88 -7.39
CA ASP A 46 -0.03 8.29 -7.57
C ASP A 46 -0.64 8.88 -6.27
N ASP A 47 -1.58 8.17 -5.64
CA ASP A 47 -2.21 8.59 -4.37
C ASP A 47 -1.23 8.60 -3.19
N LEU A 48 -0.23 7.71 -3.18
CA LEU A 48 0.83 7.65 -2.18
C LEU A 48 1.74 8.89 -2.27
N GLU A 49 2.02 9.36 -3.48
CA GLU A 49 2.84 10.56 -3.68
C GLU A 49 2.16 11.81 -3.09
N GLU A 50 0.82 11.88 -3.13
CA GLU A 50 0.04 12.98 -2.52
C GLU A 50 0.21 13.06 -1.00
N ILE A 51 0.47 11.92 -0.33
CA ILE A 51 0.71 11.84 1.11
C ILE A 51 2.22 11.81 1.46
N GLY A 52 3.10 12.09 0.49
CA GLY A 52 4.54 12.17 0.70
C GLY A 52 5.30 10.84 0.64
N ILE A 53 4.64 9.78 0.16
CA ILE A 53 5.25 8.46 -0.08
C ILE A 53 5.57 8.34 -1.56
N SER A 54 6.85 8.46 -1.90
CA SER A 54 7.32 8.29 -3.29
C SER A 54 7.93 6.91 -3.45
N VAL A 55 7.30 6.07 -4.29
CA VAL A 55 7.72 4.70 -4.55
C VAL A 55 7.58 4.39 -6.04
N GLU A 56 8.56 3.69 -6.62
CA GLU A 56 8.48 3.26 -8.02
C GLU A 56 7.70 1.95 -8.13
N PHE A 57 7.03 1.73 -9.27
CA PHE A 57 6.29 0.49 -9.49
C PHE A 57 7.18 -0.76 -9.43
N THR A 58 8.43 -0.67 -9.88
CA THR A 58 9.41 -1.75 -9.76
C THR A 58 9.76 -2.09 -8.32
N ASP A 59 9.80 -1.08 -7.46
CA ASP A 59 10.09 -1.28 -6.04
C ASP A 59 8.89 -1.85 -5.30
N LEU A 60 7.69 -1.40 -5.65
CA LEU A 60 6.44 -1.98 -5.17
C LEU A 60 6.30 -3.45 -5.60
N LEU A 61 6.70 -3.81 -6.82
CA LEU A 61 6.74 -5.22 -7.25
C LEU A 61 7.77 -6.05 -6.49
N ALA A 62 8.92 -5.45 -6.14
CA ALA A 62 9.94 -6.13 -5.36
C ALA A 62 9.53 -6.31 -3.89
N ASN A 63 8.84 -5.32 -3.32
CA ASN A 63 8.40 -5.28 -1.93
C ASN A 63 6.94 -4.78 -1.83
N PRO A 64 5.95 -5.63 -2.14
CA PRO A 64 4.55 -5.24 -2.20
C PRO A 64 3.91 -5.22 -0.81
N THR A 65 4.51 -4.55 0.16
CA THR A 65 4.06 -4.61 1.57
C THR A 65 3.76 -3.22 2.10
N ALA A 66 2.73 -3.12 2.96
CA ALA A 66 2.43 -1.85 3.61
C ALA A 66 3.57 -1.38 4.52
N GLN A 67 4.32 -2.31 5.11
CA GLN A 67 5.52 -2.00 5.87
C GLN A 67 6.58 -1.27 5.03
N TYR A 68 6.79 -1.72 3.78
CA TYR A 68 7.73 -1.07 2.89
C TYR A 68 7.25 0.33 2.51
N LEU A 69 5.97 0.49 2.15
CA LEU A 69 5.38 1.79 1.84
C LEU A 69 5.49 2.79 3.00
N ASP A 70 5.19 2.35 4.22
CA ASP A 70 5.31 3.17 5.44
C ASP A 70 6.76 3.63 5.67
N SER A 71 7.74 2.80 5.30
CA SER A 71 9.17 3.16 5.40
C SER A 71 9.63 4.21 4.38
N GLN A 72 8.87 4.43 3.32
CA GLN A 72 9.16 5.43 2.28
C GLN A 72 8.57 6.82 2.61
N LEU A 73 7.81 6.93 3.69
CA LEU A 73 7.26 8.20 4.16
C LEU A 73 8.41 9.16 4.51
N ARG A 74 8.48 10.30 3.80
CA ARG A 74 9.46 11.34 4.10
C ARG A 74 8.92 12.24 5.22
N GLU A 75 9.67 12.34 6.33
CA GLU A 75 9.41 13.27 7.44
C GLU A 75 9.48 14.75 7.04
#